data_AF-A0A957D3S8-F1
#
_entry.id   AF-A0A957D3S8-F1
#
_cell.length_a   1.000
_cell.length_b   1.000
_cell.length_c   1.000
_cell.angle_alpha   90.00
_cell.angle_beta   90.00
_cell.angle_gamma   90.00
#
_symmetry.space_group_name_H-M   'P 1'
#
loop_
_entity.id
_entity.type
_entity.pdbx_description
1 polymer ?
#
loop_
_entity_poly.entity_id
_entity_poly.type
_entity_poly.pdbx_seq_one_letter_code
_entity_poly.pdbx_strand_id
1 'polypeptide(L)'
;MLRIRRYLKPYLLMFTAAVILLFIQANLDLALPDYLSKIVNTGIQQSGVEDTVPNAMRQSTLDHLVLFMSADDATAVHNAYT
;
A
#
# COMPACT_ATOMS: atom_id res chain seq x y z
N MET A 1 -8.96 -31.78 33.25
CA MET A 1 -9.57 -30.76 32.36
C MET A 1 -9.93 -31.27 30.95
N LEU A 2 -10.12 -32.58 30.71
CA LEU A 2 -10.46 -33.10 29.36
C LEU A 2 -11.96 -33.11 29.03
N ARG A 3 -12.85 -32.83 30.00
CA ARG A 3 -14.31 -32.85 29.77
C ARG A 3 -14.77 -31.76 28.79
N ILE A 4 -14.10 -30.60 28.77
CA ILE A 4 -14.43 -29.46 27.89
C ILE A 4 -14.27 -29.79 26.40
N ARG A 5 -13.30 -30.63 26.02
CA ARG A 5 -13.10 -31.03 24.61
C ARG A 5 -14.33 -31.73 24.01
N ARG A 6 -15.14 -32.41 24.82
CA ARG A 6 -16.36 -33.09 24.35
C ARG A 6 -17.47 -32.10 24.00
N TYR A 7 -17.58 -31.00 24.74
CA TYR A 7 -18.58 -29.96 24.52
C TYR A 7 -18.15 -28.96 23.45
N LEU A 8 -16.85 -28.77 23.23
CA LEU A 8 -16.34 -27.87 22.18
C LEU A 8 -16.38 -28.51 20.78
N LYS A 9 -16.29 -29.83 20.67
CA LYS A 9 -16.31 -30.58 19.39
C LYS A 9 -17.42 -30.16 18.42
N PRO A 10 -18.70 -30.08 18.81
CA PRO A 10 -19.78 -29.69 17.88
C PRO A 10 -19.71 -28.22 17.45
N TYR A 11 -19.12 -27.34 18.26
CA TYR A 11 -19.01 -25.90 17.99
C TYR A 11 -17.63 -25.49 17.44
N LEU A 12 -16.78 -26.45 17.09
CA LEU A 12 -15.40 -26.19 16.67
C LEU A 12 -15.34 -25.26 15.46
N LEU A 13 -16.30 -25.39 14.54
CA LEU A 13 -16.41 -24.53 13.36
C LEU A 13 -16.70 -23.08 13.76
N MET A 14 -17.70 -22.85 14.62
CA MET A 14 -18.04 -21.52 15.13
C MET A 14 -16.90 -20.91 15.92
N PHE A 15 -16.23 -21.70 16.76
CA PHE A 15 -15.06 -21.27 17.52
C PHE A 15 -13.92 -20.84 16.60
N THR A 16 -13.59 -21.66 15.59
CA THR A 16 -12.53 -21.35 14.63
C THR A 16 -12.87 -20.11 13.81
N ALA A 17 -14.13 -19.97 13.36
CA ALA A 17 -14.60 -18.79 12.66
C ALA A 17 -14.47 -17.52 13.52
N ALA A 18 -14.83 -17.59 14.80
CA ALA A 18 -14.65 -16.47 15.72
C ALA A 18 -13.17 -16.07 15.88
N VAL A 19 -12.27 -17.06 16.00
CA VAL A 19 -10.82 -16.80 16.05
C VAL A 19 -10.34 -16.12 14.76
N ILE A 20 -10.77 -16.60 13.59
CA ILE A 20 -10.42 -15.98 12.30
C ILE A 20 -10.92 -14.53 12.24
N LEU A 21 -12.17 -14.27 12.63
CA LEU A 21 -12.73 -12.93 12.65
C LEU A 21 -11.97 -11.98 13.58
N LEU A 22 -11.50 -12.46 14.74
CA LEU A 22 -10.65 -11.66 15.62
C LEU A 22 -9.31 -11.30 14.98
N PHE A 23 -8.69 -12.21 14.23
CA PHE A 23 -7.48 -11.90 13.47
C PHE A 23 -7.73 -10.88 12.37
N ILE A 24 -8.86 -10.99 11.65
CA ILE A 24 -9.26 -10.00 10.65
C ILE A 24 -9.43 -8.63 11.31
N GLN A 25 -10.16 -8.57 12.43
CA GLN A 25 -10.35 -7.34 13.19
C GLN A 25 -9.01 -6.71 13.59
N ALA A 26 -8.09 -7.49 14.16
CA ALA A 26 -6.78 -6.99 14.57
C ALA A 26 -5.96 -6.45 13.38
N ASN A 27 -6.07 -7.08 12.19
CA ASN A 27 -5.42 -6.57 10.98
C ASN A 27 -6.05 -5.26 10.50
N LEU A 28 -7.39 -5.13 10.59
CA LEU A 28 -8.08 -3.89 10.23
C LEU A 28 -7.69 -2.73 11.17
N ASP A 29 -7.59 -3.00 12.47
CA ASP A 29 -7.16 -2.01 13.46
C ASP A 29 -5.70 -1.57 13.21
N LEU A 30 -4.82 -2.51 12.80
CA LEU A 30 -3.43 -2.20 12.48
C LEU A 30 -3.28 -1.44 11.15
N ALA A 31 -4.21 -1.64 10.19
CA ALA A 31 -4.23 -0.92 8.91
C ALA A 31 -4.87 0.48 8.99
N LEU A 32 -5.61 0.78 10.07
CA LEU A 32 -6.28 2.07 10.25
C LEU A 32 -5.30 3.27 10.24
N PRO A 33 -4.16 3.23 10.95
CA PRO A 33 -3.13 4.27 10.85
C PRO A 33 -2.60 4.47 9.43
N ASP A 34 -2.45 3.41 8.64
CA ASP A 34 -1.97 3.50 7.26
C ASP A 34 -2.98 4.23 6.37
N TYR A 35 -4.28 3.96 6.54
CA TYR A 35 -5.32 4.71 5.84
C TYR A 35 -5.31 6.19 6.21
N LEU A 36 -5.13 6.52 7.49
CA LEU A 36 -4.99 7.91 7.92
C LEU A 36 -3.75 8.57 7.32
N SER A 37 -2.62 7.85 7.27
CA SER A 37 -1.39 8.34 6.64
C SER A 37 -1.61 8.66 5.17
N LYS A 38 -2.30 7.80 4.41
CA LYS A 38 -2.63 8.06 3.01
C LYS A 38 -3.53 9.28 2.83
N ILE A 39 -4.58 9.42 3.64
CA ILE A 39 -5.49 10.57 3.58
C ILE A 39 -4.71 11.89 3.81
N VAL A 40 -3.81 11.90 4.77
CA VAL A 40 -3.08 13.12 5.15
C VAL A 40 -1.90 13.39 4.22
N ASN A 41 -1.08 12.39 3.91
CA ASN A 41 0.09 12.56 3.05
C ASN A 41 -0.30 12.75 1.60
N THR A 42 -1.09 11.84 1.06
CA THR A 42 -1.50 11.90 -0.35
C THR A 42 -2.64 12.87 -0.57
N GLY A 43 -3.71 12.75 0.22
CA GLY A 43 -4.91 13.58 0.01
C GLY A 43 -4.67 15.05 0.33
N ILE A 44 -4.24 15.36 1.56
CA ILE A 44 -4.12 16.74 2.04
C ILE A 44 -2.77 17.36 1.64
N GLN A 45 -1.64 16.74 2.00
CA GLN A 45 -0.32 17.34 1.79
C GLN A 45 0.08 17.35 0.31
N GLN A 46 -0.10 16.23 -0.40
CA GLN A 46 0.20 16.12 -1.82
C GLN A 46 -0.97 16.52 -2.72
N SER A 47 -2.08 17.03 -2.14
CA SER A 47 -3.28 17.48 -2.89
C SER A 47 -3.83 16.44 -3.87
N GLY A 48 -3.77 15.15 -3.50
CA GLY A 48 -4.21 14.02 -4.31
C GLY A 48 -3.15 13.48 -5.29
N VAL A 49 -1.91 13.99 -5.25
CA VAL A 49 -0.80 13.45 -6.05
C VAL A 49 -0.19 12.26 -5.33
N GLU A 50 -0.52 11.04 -5.75
CA GLU A 50 0.02 9.79 -5.18
C GLU A 50 1.52 9.61 -5.44
N ASP A 51 1.94 9.91 -6.67
CA ASP A 51 3.32 9.74 -7.11
C ASP A 51 4.00 11.08 -7.34
N THR A 52 5.19 11.24 -6.77
CA THR A 52 6.02 12.45 -6.93
C THR A 52 6.55 12.63 -8.35
N VAL A 53 6.54 11.55 -9.15
CA VAL A 53 6.97 11.53 -10.55
C VAL A 53 5.75 11.32 -11.44
N PRO A 54 5.63 12.05 -12.55
CA PRO A 54 4.53 11.88 -13.49
C PRO A 54 4.64 10.52 -14.18
N ASN A 55 3.49 9.84 -14.37
CA ASN A 55 3.40 8.59 -15.13
C ASN A 55 3.72 8.77 -16.63
N ALA A 56 3.47 9.95 -17.17
CA ALA A 56 3.79 10.29 -18.55
C ALA A 56 4.28 11.74 -18.64
N MET A 57 5.33 11.95 -19.42
CA MET A 57 5.92 13.26 -19.65
C MET A 57 5.90 13.57 -21.15
N ARG A 58 5.66 14.84 -21.52
CA ARG A 58 5.79 15.26 -22.92
C ARG A 58 7.26 15.18 -23.33
N GLN A 59 7.53 14.70 -24.53
CA GLN A 59 8.88 14.57 -25.07
C GLN A 59 9.67 15.88 -24.98
N SER A 60 9.07 17.02 -25.35
CA SER A 60 9.71 18.33 -25.20
C SER A 60 10.14 18.64 -23.75
N THR A 61 9.36 18.23 -22.75
CA THR A 61 9.69 18.43 -21.34
C THR A 61 10.82 17.53 -20.88
N LEU A 62 10.87 16.29 -21.38
CA LEU A 62 11.96 15.35 -21.13
C LEU A 62 13.26 15.85 -21.76
N ASP A 63 13.19 16.31 -23.02
CA ASP A 63 14.33 16.86 -23.75
C ASP A 63 14.92 18.08 -23.02
N HIS A 64 14.07 18.95 -22.46
CA HIS A 64 14.52 20.09 -21.66
C HIS A 64 15.15 19.66 -20.32
N LEU A 65 14.65 18.61 -19.68
CA LEU A 65 15.20 18.09 -18.42
C LEU A 65 16.57 17.44 -18.62
N VAL A 66 16.72 16.63 -19.67
CA VAL A 66 17.96 15.93 -20.00
C VAL A 66 19.15 16.89 -20.21
N LEU A 67 18.91 18.13 -20.65
CA LEU A 67 19.95 19.16 -20.78
C LEU A 67 20.66 19.51 -19.47
N PHE A 68 20.04 19.24 -18.32
CA PHE A 68 20.60 19.53 -16.99
C PHE A 68 21.10 18.28 -16.27
N MET A 69 21.06 17.11 -16.91
CA MET A 69 21.42 15.82 -16.31
C MET A 69 22.82 15.36 -16.75
N SER A 70 23.43 14.47 -15.97
CA SER A 70 24.60 13.72 -16.41
C SER A 70 24.20 12.70 -17.49
N ALA A 71 25.16 12.24 -18.31
CA ALA A 71 24.89 11.26 -19.36
C ALA A 71 24.31 9.93 -18.82
N ASP A 72 24.75 9.54 -17.61
CA ASP A 72 24.28 8.33 -16.93
C ASP A 72 22.83 8.49 -16.44
N ASP A 73 22.50 9.63 -15.83
CA ASP A 73 21.14 9.92 -15.34
C ASP A 73 20.13 10.09 -16.48
N ALA A 74 20.54 10.75 -17.57
CA ALA A 74 19.71 10.91 -18.76
C ALA A 74 19.33 9.56 -19.38
N THR A 75 20.28 8.62 -19.43
CA THR A 75 20.05 7.26 -19.94
C THR A 75 19.09 6.49 -19.04
N ALA A 76 19.23 6.62 -17.72
CA ALA A 76 18.32 6.00 -16.76
C ALA A 76 16.88 6.51 -16.90
N VAL A 77 16.70 7.83 -17.03
CA VAL A 77 15.37 8.44 -17.23
C VAL A 77 14.77 8.05 -18.58
N HIS A 78 15.56 8.06 -19.67
CA HIS A 78 15.06 7.68 -20.99
C HIS A 78 14.56 6.22 -21.00
N ASN A 79 15.28 5.31 -20.35
CA ASN A 79 14.87 3.91 -20.22
C ASN A 79 13.65 3.71 -19.33
N ALA A 80 13.41 4.60 -18.35
CA ALA A 80 12.26 4.53 -17.46
C ALA A 80 10.96 5.05 -18.13
N TYR A 81 11.07 5.88 -19.17
CA TYR A 81 9.95 6.52 -19.87
C TYR A 81 9.79 6.07 -21.34
N THR A 82 10.54 5.06 -21.79
CA THR A 82 10.41 4.41 -23.11
C THR A 82 9.57 3.14 -23.00
#